data_AF-A0A4U9HI79-F1
#
_entry.id   AF-A0A4U9HI79-F1
#
_cell.length_a   1.000
_cell.length_b   1.000
_cell.length_c   1.000
_cell.angle_alpha   90.00
_cell.angle_beta   90.00
_cell.angle_gamma   90.00
#
_symmetry.space_group_name_H-M   'P 1'
#
loop_
_entity.id
_entity.type
_entity.pdbx_description
1 polymer ?
#
loop_
_entity_poly.entity_id
_entity_poly.type
_entity_poly.pdbx_seq_one_letter_code
_entity_poly.pdbx_strand_id
1 'polypeptide(L)'
;MQLLGRYWLITNGNGREIEVQGEGVVGEQPHIDPGEEYQYTSGAVIETPLGTMQGHYEMVDADGNAFRVAIPVFRLAVPTLIH
;
A
#
# COMPACT_ATOMS: atom_id res chain seq x y z
N MET A 1 6.17 -16.45 3.77
CA MET A 1 6.45 -15.48 2.67
C MET A 1 6.97 -14.20 3.28
N GLN A 2 7.73 -13.38 2.56
CA GLN A 2 8.29 -12.14 3.12
C GLN A 2 7.99 -10.94 2.22
N LEU A 3 7.61 -9.82 2.85
CA LEU A 3 7.44 -8.53 2.18
C LEU A 3 8.79 -7.81 2.11
N LEU A 4 9.23 -7.47 0.90
CA LEU A 4 10.51 -6.80 0.66
C LEU A 4 10.34 -5.31 0.40
N GLY A 5 9.26 -4.94 -0.31
CA GLY A 5 9.04 -3.58 -0.76
C GLY A 5 7.59 -3.27 -1.05
N ARG A 6 7.32 -1.98 -1.28
CA ARG A 6 6.00 -1.47 -1.61
C ARG A 6 6.10 -0.43 -2.72
N TYR A 7 5.07 -0.39 -3.54
CA TYR A 7 4.79 0.67 -4.48
C TYR A 7 3.36 1.16 -4.26
N TRP A 8 3.19 2.47 -4.25
CA TRP A 8 1.91 3.15 -4.15
C TRP A 8 1.78 4.19 -5.26
N LEU A 9 0.62 4.20 -5.90
CA LEU A 9 0.13 5.27 -6.76
C LEU A 9 -1.05 5.94 -6.03
N ILE A 10 -0.86 7.21 -5.70
CA ILE A 10 -1.84 8.03 -4.98
C ILE A 10 -2.37 9.05 -5.96
N THR A 11 -3.67 9.02 -6.23
CA THR A 11 -4.35 9.97 -7.11
C THR A 11 -5.24 10.88 -6.26
N ASN A 12 -5.02 12.19 -6.31
CA ASN A 12 -5.86 13.13 -5.59
C ASN A 12 -7.17 13.41 -6.35
N GLY A 13 -8.10 14.16 -5.75
CA GLY A 13 -9.42 14.45 -6.31
C GLY A 13 -9.41 15.32 -7.58
N ASN A 14 -8.26 15.92 -7.89
CA ASN A 14 -8.04 16.68 -9.14
C ASN A 14 -7.38 15.82 -10.23
N GLY A 15 -7.15 14.53 -9.97
CA GLY A 15 -6.47 13.61 -10.90
C GLY A 15 -4.95 13.72 -10.90
N ARG A 16 -4.34 14.46 -9.96
CA ARG A 16 -2.88 14.52 -9.83
C ARG A 16 -2.37 13.26 -9.15
N GLU A 17 -1.33 12.67 -9.71
CA GLU A 17 -0.73 11.43 -9.26
C GLU A 17 0.58 11.66 -8.50
N ILE A 18 0.82 10.84 -7.47
CA ILE A 18 2.04 10.78 -6.68
C ILE A 18 2.44 9.31 -6.54
N GLU A 19 3.68 9.00 -6.89
CA GLU A 19 4.24 7.67 -6.74
C GLU A 19 5.12 7.61 -5.49
N VAL A 20 4.93 6.56 -4.68
CA VAL A 20 5.73 6.31 -3.49
C VAL A 20 6.24 4.88 -3.55
N GLN A 21 7.55 4.72 -3.59
CA GLN A 21 8.22 3.42 -3.55
C GLN A 21 9.19 3.38 -2.37
N GLY A 22 9.33 2.20 -1.75
CA GLY A 22 10.34 2.00 -0.71
C GLY A 22 10.38 0.57 -0.21
N GLU A 23 11.45 0.27 0.53
CA GLU A 23 11.63 -1.02 1.17
C GLU A 23 10.67 -1.21 2.35
N GLY A 24 10.19 -2.44 2.49
CA GLY A 24 9.35 -2.87 3.59
C GLY A 24 8.02 -2.10 3.71
N VAL A 25 7.47 -2.12 4.92
CA VAL A 25 6.34 -1.33 5.39
C VAL A 25 6.70 -0.81 6.78
N VAL A 26 6.46 0.48 7.05
CA VAL A 26 6.78 1.13 8.35
C VAL A 26 8.20 0.90 8.89
N GLY A 27 9.17 0.61 8.01
CA GLY A 27 10.56 0.32 8.37
C GLY A 27 10.90 -1.16 8.52
N GLU A 28 9.91 -2.05 8.36
CA GLU A 28 10.02 -3.48 8.58
C GLU A 28 9.82 -4.29 7.29
N GLN A 29 10.47 -5.45 7.16
CA GLN A 29 10.25 -6.44 6.10
C GLN A 29 9.67 -7.73 6.70
N PRO A 30 8.36 -7.74 7.03
CA PRO A 30 7.77 -8.82 7.81
C PRO A 30 7.82 -10.15 7.07
N HIS A 31 8.17 -11.20 7.82
CA HIS A 31 7.89 -12.58 7.44
C HIS A 31 6.47 -12.93 7.90
N ILE A 32 5.69 -13.53 7.01
CA ILE A 32 4.31 -13.95 7.25
C ILE A 32 4.26 -15.46 7.02
N ASP A 33 4.09 -16.22 8.10
CA ASP A 33 3.96 -17.66 8.03
C ASP A 33 2.58 -18.09 7.48
N PRO A 34 2.46 -19.33 6.97
CA PRO A 34 1.18 -19.83 6.48
C PRO A 34 0.09 -19.76 7.57
N GLY A 35 -0.98 -19.03 7.28
CA GLY A 35 -2.11 -18.84 8.20
C GLY A 35 -1.94 -17.65 9.17
N GLU A 36 -0.82 -16.95 9.14
CA GLU A 36 -0.61 -15.73 9.92
C GLU A 36 -0.97 -14.47 9.14
N GLU A 37 -1.17 -13.38 9.88
CA GLU A 37 -1.45 -12.06 9.34
C GLU A 37 -0.50 -11.01 9.94
N TYR A 38 -0.16 -10.01 9.12
CA TYR A 38 0.59 -8.85 9.56
C TYR A 38 -0.21 -7.59 9.26
N GLN A 39 -0.48 -6.79 10.28
CA GLN A 39 -1.24 -5.54 10.17
C GLN A 39 -0.39 -4.35 10.60
N TYR A 40 -0.43 -3.27 9.81
CA TYR A 40 0.22 -2.01 10.14
C TYR A 40 -0.66 -0.82 9.78
N THR A 41 -0.33 0.36 10.32
CA THR A 41 -1.00 1.62 9.99
C THR A 41 0.05 2.65 9.55
N SER A 42 -0.23 3.36 8.45
CA SER A 42 0.59 4.46 7.95
C SER A 42 -0.30 5.62 7.51
N GLY A 43 0.27 6.81 7.34
CA GLY A 43 -0.43 7.99 6.83
C GLY A 43 0.02 8.38 5.41
N ALA A 44 -0.87 9.02 4.67
CA ALA A 44 -0.57 9.73 3.43
C ALA A 44 -1.23 11.11 3.49
N VAL A 45 -0.53 12.13 3.00
CA VAL A 45 -1.07 13.50 2.88
C VAL A 45 -1.49 13.72 1.43
N ILE A 46 -2.73 14.13 1.23
CA ILE A 46 -3.28 14.50 -0.08
C ILE A 46 -3.82 15.94 -0.04
N GLU A 47 -3.67 16.67 -1.15
CA GLU A 47 -4.05 18.09 -1.27
C GLU A 47 -5.58 18.31 -1.33
N THR A 48 -6.36 17.25 -1.49
CA THR A 48 -7.82 17.28 -1.71
C THR A 48 -8.56 16.44 -0.68
N PRO A 49 -9.83 16.73 -0.38
CA PRO A 49 -10.61 15.97 0.62
C PRO A 49 -11.04 14.56 0.16
N LEU A 50 -10.85 14.26 -1.13
CA LEU A 50 -11.07 12.97 -1.77
C LEU A 50 -9.81 12.56 -2.54
N GLY A 51 -9.52 11.27 -2.60
CA GLY A 51 -8.50 10.70 -3.47
C GLY A 51 -8.61 9.17 -3.54
N THR A 52 -7.67 8.53 -4.21
CA THR A 52 -7.53 7.08 -4.26
C THR A 52 -6.09 6.65 -4.06
N MET A 53 -5.91 5.46 -3.50
CA MET A 53 -4.62 4.78 -3.44
C MET A 53 -4.74 3.40 -4.08
N GLN A 54 -3.70 3.00 -4.79
CA GLN A 54 -3.53 1.66 -5.35
C GLN A 54 -2.05 1.33 -5.39
N GLY A 55 -1.70 0.06 -5.59
CA GLY A 55 -0.29 -0.30 -5.59
C GLY A 55 -0.02 -1.78 -5.67
N HIS A 56 1.16 -2.17 -5.19
CA HIS A 56 1.50 -3.56 -4.99
C HIS A 56 2.60 -3.70 -3.94
N TYR A 57 2.64 -4.87 -3.29
CA TYR A 57 3.79 -5.31 -2.52
C TYR A 57 4.71 -6.16 -3.38
N GLU A 58 6.01 -6.00 -3.17
CA GLU A 58 7.03 -6.91 -3.66
C GLU A 58 7.31 -7.94 -2.59
N MET A 59 7.08 -9.21 -2.94
CA MET A 59 7.10 -10.34 -2.03
C MET A 59 8.10 -11.38 -2.51
N VAL A 60 8.58 -12.21 -1.59
CA VAL A 60 9.32 -13.43 -1.88
C VAL A 60 8.67 -14.62 -1.17
N ASP A 61 8.57 -15.76 -1.84
CA ASP A 61 8.07 -17.00 -1.25
C ASP A 61 9.15 -17.74 -0.44
N ALA A 62 8.83 -18.92 0.10
CA ALA A 62 9.76 -19.71 0.88
C ALA A 62 10.94 -20.28 0.06
N ASP A 63 10.77 -20.38 -1.26
CA ASP A 63 11.77 -20.90 -2.20
C ASP A 63 12.66 -19.78 -2.78
N GLY A 64 12.39 -18.52 -2.42
CA GLY A 64 13.14 -17.36 -2.92
C GLY A 64 12.58 -16.78 -4.22
N ASN A 65 11.41 -17.22 -4.70
CA ASN A 65 10.82 -16.66 -5.92
C ASN A 65 10.14 -15.32 -5.62
N ALA A 66 10.50 -14.30 -6.39
CA ALA A 66 9.90 -12.98 -6.28
C ALA A 66 8.54 -12.94 -7.00
N PHE A 67 7.55 -12.32 -6.35
CA PHE A 67 6.23 -12.08 -6.93
C PHE A 67 5.64 -10.77 -6.42
N ARG A 68 4.56 -10.32 -7.07
CA ARG A 68 3.85 -9.09 -6.69
C ARG A 68 2.44 -9.40 -6.21
N VAL A 69 2.04 -8.75 -5.14
CA VAL A 69 0.67 -8.80 -4.63
C VAL A 69 0.01 -7.45 -4.88
N ALA A 70 -1.00 -7.44 -5.74
CA ALA A 70 -1.72 -6.21 -6.08
C ALA A 70 -2.51 -5.68 -4.88
N ILE A 71 -2.48 -4.37 -4.71
CA ILE A 71 -3.33 -3.65 -3.77
C ILE A 71 -4.40 -2.94 -4.62
N PRO A 72 -5.67 -3.40 -4.56
CA PRO A 72 -6.75 -2.80 -5.32
C PRO A 72 -6.95 -1.33 -4.97
N VAL A 73 -7.54 -0.58 -5.90
CA VAL A 73 -7.89 0.81 -5.68
C VAL A 73 -8.85 0.93 -4.50
N PHE A 74 -8.51 1.78 -3.53
CA PHE A 74 -9.41 2.20 -2.46
C PHE A 74 -9.44 3.72 -2.31
N ARG A 75 -10.48 4.24 -1.67
CA ARG A 75 -10.72 5.68 -1.54
C ARG A 75 -10.14 6.24 -0.26
N LEU A 76 -9.57 7.43 -0.35
CA LEU A 76 -9.28 8.32 0.76
C LEU A 76 -10.36 9.40 0.77
N ALA A 77 -11.07 9.56 1.89
CA ALA A 77 -12.12 10.57 2.00
C ALA A 77 -12.22 11.11 3.42
N VAL A 78 -12.40 12.43 3.54
CA VAL A 78 -12.77 13.03 4.82
C VAL A 78 -14.23 12.65 5.15
N PRO A 79 -14.53 12.11 6.35
CA PRO A 79 -15.85 11.55 6.68
C PRO A 79 -17.03 12.51 6.47
N THR A 80 -16.79 13.82 6.58
CA THR A 80 -17.82 14.86 6.50
C THR A 80 -18.42 15.06 5.11
N LEU A 81 -18.00 14.29 4.09
CA LEU A 81 -18.41 14.45 2.69
C LEU A 81 -19.13 13.23 2.09
N ILE A 82 -19.43 12.19 2.88
CA ILE A 82 -20.14 10.99 2.40
C ILE A 82 -21.49 10.91 3.12
N HIS A 83 -22.59 11.07 2.37
CA HIS A 83 -23.96 10.75 2.79
C HIS A 83 -24.45 9.53 2.02
#